data_AF-A0A834RZ44-F1
#
_entry.id   AF-A0A834RZ44-F1
#
_cell.length_a   1.000
_cell.length_b   1.000
_cell.length_c   1.000
_cell.angle_alpha   90.00
_cell.angle_beta   90.00
_cell.angle_gamma   90.00
#
_symmetry.space_group_name_H-M   'P 1'
#
loop_
_entity.id
_entity.type
_entity.pdbx_description
1 polymer ?
#
loop_
_entity_poly.entity_id
_entity_poly.type
_entity_poly.pdbx_seq_one_letter_code
_entity_poly.pdbx_strand_id
1 'polypeptide(L)'
;MNSSLAAGAVGPISRHFNEYNKYMLILPTSMYLVGYACGPMLWGPLSESYGRKGTMVISFAILTVFSIASAVAPNFAALVIFRLLVGVGGSCAVSVVGGICADIYHNPKYRGRSMAIFMAATTFGPILGPPVSGFIGVVSWSWAFWIGAIFAGATWPLFYFFNETYGPTILKRRARRLRQETGDESIIAPLELEKTDLNHIVTVILTRPLRMICFEPLVLFTCLYLSYACKSAY
;
A
#
# COMPACT_ATOMS: atom_id res chain seq x y z
N MET A 1 9.56 -1.39 5.61
CA MET A 1 9.75 -1.79 7.02
C MET A 1 8.85 -2.96 7.42
N ASN A 2 7.53 -2.92 7.21
CA ASN A 2 6.63 -4.02 7.63
C ASN A 2 6.97 -5.42 7.06
N SER A 3 7.41 -5.52 5.79
CA SER A 3 7.90 -6.77 5.21
C SER A 3 9.13 -7.32 5.94
N SER A 4 10.11 -6.46 6.19
CA SER A 4 11.41 -6.82 6.76
C SER A 4 11.37 -7.11 8.27
N LEU A 5 10.38 -6.60 9.00
CA LEU A 5 10.22 -6.88 10.44
C LEU A 5 10.01 -8.38 10.72
N ALA A 6 9.25 -9.10 9.87
CA ALA A 6 9.07 -10.55 10.00
C ALA A 6 10.40 -11.30 9.80
N ALA A 7 11.18 -10.89 8.80
CA ALA A 7 12.44 -11.56 8.47
C ALA A 7 13.44 -11.53 9.63
N GLY A 8 13.54 -10.41 10.36
CA GLY A 8 14.41 -10.33 11.55
C GLY A 8 13.87 -11.04 12.79
N ALA A 9 12.58 -11.35 12.85
CA ALA A 9 11.92 -11.98 13.99
C ALA A 9 11.69 -13.51 13.83
N VAL A 10 12.27 -14.13 12.80
CA VAL A 10 12.06 -15.56 12.49
C VAL A 10 12.42 -16.48 13.66
N GLY A 11 13.54 -16.23 14.35
CA GLY A 11 13.97 -17.04 15.50
C GLY A 11 12.97 -17.00 16.66
N PRO A 12 12.59 -15.82 17.17
CA PRO A 12 11.55 -15.67 18.19
C PRO A 12 10.18 -16.26 17.80
N ILE A 13 9.75 -16.07 16.55
CA ILE A 13 8.48 -16.62 16.02
C ILE A 13 8.52 -18.15 16.04
N SER A 14 9.63 -18.76 15.60
CA SER A 14 9.81 -20.21 15.61
C SER A 14 9.66 -20.81 17.01
N ARG A 15 10.29 -20.18 18.02
CA ARG A 15 10.22 -20.62 19.42
C ARG A 15 8.83 -20.47 20.03
N HIS A 16 8.07 -19.44 19.66
CA HIS A 16 6.76 -19.21 20.26
C HIS A 16 5.69 -20.15 19.69
N PHE A 17 5.67 -20.35 18.38
CA PHE A 17 4.67 -21.20 17.73
C PHE A 17 5.08 -22.68 17.66
N ASN A 18 6.26 -23.04 18.20
CA ASN A 18 6.86 -24.38 18.07
C ASN A 18 6.99 -24.86 16.62
N GLU A 19 7.20 -23.93 15.69
CA GLU A 19 7.32 -24.20 14.26
C GLU A 19 8.78 -24.06 13.82
N TYR A 20 9.43 -25.17 13.48
CA TYR A 20 10.84 -25.21 13.08
C TYR A 20 11.03 -25.40 11.58
N ASN A 21 9.94 -25.59 10.83
CA ASN A 21 10.01 -25.77 9.39
C ASN A 21 10.38 -24.44 8.70
N LYS A 22 11.53 -24.43 8.02
CA LYS A 22 12.04 -23.24 7.30
C LYS A 22 11.01 -22.68 6.30
N TYR A 23 10.27 -23.55 5.61
CA TYR A 23 9.26 -23.12 4.63
C TYR A 23 8.08 -22.41 5.29
N MET A 24 7.66 -22.91 6.45
CA MET A 24 6.57 -22.28 7.20
C MET A 24 7.03 -20.94 7.76
N LEU A 25 8.25 -20.83 8.29
CA LEU A 25 8.78 -19.58 8.86
C LEU A 25 8.91 -18.41 7.85
N ILE A 26 9.09 -18.72 6.56
CA ILE A 26 9.16 -17.69 5.49
C ILE A 26 7.75 -17.28 5.02
N LEU A 27 6.74 -18.13 5.22
CA LEU A 27 5.37 -17.96 4.76
C LEU A 27 4.73 -16.60 5.14
N PRO A 28 4.89 -16.05 6.36
CA PRO A 28 4.30 -14.76 6.71
C PRO A 28 4.88 -13.59 5.90
N THR A 29 6.16 -13.66 5.56
CA THR A 29 6.84 -12.66 4.72
C THR A 29 6.38 -12.79 3.27
N SER A 30 6.29 -14.02 2.75
CA SER A 30 5.79 -14.29 1.39
C SER A 30 4.35 -13.84 1.21
N MET A 31 3.47 -14.14 2.17
CA MET A 31 2.06 -13.76 2.09
C MET A 31 1.86 -12.24 2.19
N TYR A 32 2.70 -11.53 2.95
CA TYR A 32 2.77 -10.08 2.88
C TYR A 32 3.12 -9.59 1.47
N LEU A 33 4.12 -10.18 0.82
CA LEU A 33 4.53 -9.80 -0.53
C LEU A 33 3.45 -10.09 -1.58
N VAL A 34 2.73 -11.21 -1.44
CA VAL A 34 1.57 -11.53 -2.29
C VAL A 34 0.49 -10.46 -2.14
N GLY A 35 0.09 -10.14 -0.90
CA GLY A 35 -0.86 -9.06 -0.65
C GLY A 35 -0.38 -7.71 -1.18
N TYR A 36 0.91 -7.43 -1.05
CA TYR A 36 1.53 -6.21 -1.54
C TYR A 36 1.59 -6.12 -3.07
N ALA A 37 1.71 -7.25 -3.77
CA ALA A 37 1.69 -7.31 -5.23
C ALA A 37 0.27 -7.19 -5.80
N CYS A 38 -0.73 -7.78 -5.12
CA CYS A 38 -2.12 -7.71 -5.55
C CYS A 38 -2.81 -6.39 -5.18
N GLY A 39 -2.39 -5.75 -4.09
CA GLY A 39 -3.05 -4.55 -3.57
C GLY A 39 -3.07 -3.34 -4.52
N PRO A 40 -2.01 -2.99 -5.30
CA PRO A 40 -2.02 -1.89 -6.25
C PRO A 40 -3.13 -2.00 -7.30
N MET A 41 -3.51 -3.23 -7.67
CA MET A 41 -4.60 -3.48 -8.60
C MET A 41 -5.91 -2.95 -8.04
N LEU A 42 -6.14 -3.08 -6.73
CA LEU A 42 -7.34 -2.56 -6.06
C LEU A 42 -7.23 -1.05 -5.80
N TRP A 43 -6.09 -0.58 -5.31
CA TRP A 43 -5.94 0.80 -4.82
C TRP A 43 -5.76 1.86 -5.90
N GLY A 44 -5.10 1.54 -7.01
CA GLY A 44 -4.91 2.47 -8.14
C GLY A 44 -6.23 3.08 -8.64
N PRO A 45 -7.16 2.27 -9.17
CA PRO A 45 -8.47 2.75 -9.65
C PRO A 45 -9.35 3.32 -8.54
N LEU A 46 -9.31 2.75 -7.33
CA LEU A 46 -10.04 3.30 -6.19
C LEU A 46 -9.59 4.74 -5.88
N SER A 47 -8.29 5.03 -6.03
CA SER A 47 -7.74 6.37 -5.83
C SER A 47 -8.18 7.39 -6.88
N GLU A 48 -8.55 6.92 -8.08
CA GLU A 48 -9.07 7.76 -9.17
C GLU A 48 -10.58 7.99 -9.03
N SER A 49 -11.35 6.98 -8.62
CA SER A 49 -12.80 7.13 -8.45
C SER A 49 -13.22 7.82 -7.15
N TYR A 50 -12.60 7.45 -6.02
CA TYR A 50 -12.99 7.93 -4.69
C TYR A 50 -12.11 9.06 -4.13
N GLY A 51 -11.07 9.44 -4.89
CA GLY A 51 -10.09 10.44 -4.49
C GLY A 51 -8.88 9.83 -3.78
N ARG A 52 -7.77 10.57 -3.79
CA ARG A 52 -6.47 10.08 -3.31
C ARG A 52 -6.40 10.06 -1.79
N LYS A 53 -6.95 11.07 -1.10
CA LYS A 53 -6.92 11.14 0.37
C LYS A 53 -7.76 10.02 1.00
N GLY A 54 -9.00 9.85 0.55
CA GLY A 54 -9.90 8.83 1.09
C GLY A 54 -9.32 7.42 0.97
N THR A 55 -8.76 7.12 -0.21
CA THR A 55 -8.13 5.82 -0.51
C THR A 55 -6.92 5.56 0.39
N MET A 56 -6.05 6.55 0.59
CA MET A 56 -4.91 6.41 1.51
C MET A 56 -5.34 6.24 2.96
N VAL A 57 -6.36 6.96 3.43
CA VAL A 57 -6.83 6.83 4.82
C VAL A 57 -7.37 5.42 5.08
N ILE A 58 -8.19 4.89 4.16
CA ILE A 58 -8.73 3.53 4.30
C ILE A 58 -7.61 2.48 4.28
N SER A 59 -6.66 2.60 3.35
CA SER A 59 -5.56 1.64 3.27
C SER A 59 -4.64 1.68 4.50
N PHE A 60 -4.36 2.88 5.04
CA PHE A 60 -3.59 3.04 6.26
C PHE A 60 -4.35 2.52 7.49
N ALA A 61 -5.68 2.65 7.52
CA ALA A 61 -6.50 2.05 8.57
C ALA A 61 -6.42 0.52 8.55
N ILE A 62 -6.57 -0.10 7.38
CA ILE A 62 -6.38 -1.53 7.18
C ILE A 62 -4.98 -1.93 7.65
N LEU A 63 -3.94 -1.24 7.18
CA LEU A 63 -2.56 -1.53 7.59
C LEU A 63 -2.39 -1.43 9.11
N THR A 64 -2.90 -0.39 9.77
CA THR A 64 -2.74 -0.18 11.21
C THR A 64 -3.46 -1.27 12.02
N VAL A 65 -4.74 -1.54 11.69
CA VAL A 65 -5.55 -2.55 12.39
C VAL A 65 -4.96 -3.94 12.24
N PHE A 66 -4.59 -4.34 11.02
CA PHE A 66 -4.02 -5.67 10.80
C PHE A 66 -2.57 -5.78 11.27
N SER A 67 -1.82 -4.68 11.35
CA SER A 67 -0.51 -4.67 12.02
C SER A 67 -0.66 -4.95 13.51
N ILE A 68 -1.64 -4.35 14.18
CA ILE A 68 -1.95 -4.66 15.59
C ILE A 68 -2.43 -6.11 15.72
N ALA A 69 -3.33 -6.57 14.85
CA ALA A 69 -3.81 -7.96 14.86
C ALA A 69 -2.66 -8.97 14.67
N SER A 70 -1.67 -8.64 13.83
CA SER A 70 -0.49 -9.48 13.63
C SER A 70 0.42 -9.55 14.86
N ALA A 71 0.44 -8.51 15.71
CA ALA A 71 1.19 -8.52 16.95
C ALA A 71 0.52 -9.38 18.04
N VAL A 72 -0.81 -9.50 18.01
CA VAL A 72 -1.63 -10.25 18.99
C VAL A 72 -2.15 -11.55 18.37
N ALA A 73 -1.48 -12.08 17.34
CA ALA A 73 -1.96 -13.26 16.63
C ALA A 73 -1.95 -14.51 17.56
N PRO A 74 -3.08 -15.22 17.72
CA PRO A 74 -3.18 -16.37 18.63
C PRO A 74 -2.56 -17.64 18.06
N ASN A 75 -2.43 -17.73 16.73
CA ASN A 75 -1.87 -18.89 16.05
C ASN A 75 -1.10 -18.47 14.79
N PHE A 76 -0.28 -19.40 14.28
CA PHE A 76 0.55 -19.15 13.10
C PHE A 76 -0.27 -18.85 11.85
N ALA A 77 -1.41 -19.54 11.66
CA ALA A 77 -2.29 -19.31 10.52
C ALA A 77 -2.90 -17.89 10.51
N ALA A 78 -3.36 -17.40 11.67
CA ALA A 78 -3.87 -16.04 11.80
C ALA A 78 -2.77 -15.01 11.52
N LEU A 79 -1.54 -15.25 11.99
CA LEU A 79 -0.39 -14.40 11.68
C LEU A 79 -0.18 -14.27 10.17
N VAL A 80 -0.27 -15.39 9.44
CA VAL A 80 -0.11 -15.44 7.97
C VAL A 80 -1.24 -14.65 7.27
N ILE A 81 -2.49 -14.84 7.69
CA ILE A 81 -3.65 -14.13 7.11
C ILE A 81 -3.56 -12.62 7.40
N PHE A 82 -3.27 -12.24 8.63
CA PHE A 82 -3.10 -10.82 8.98
C PHE A 82 -1.96 -10.19 8.18
N ARG A 83 -0.86 -10.93 7.96
CA ARG A 83 0.25 -10.46 7.14
C ARG A 83 -0.13 -10.19 5.69
N LEU A 84 -0.97 -11.03 5.10
CA LEU A 84 -1.54 -10.77 3.77
C LEU A 84 -2.32 -9.45 3.76
N LEU A 85 -3.18 -9.23 4.74
CA LEU A 85 -4.03 -8.03 4.83
C LEU A 85 -3.21 -6.76 5.07
N VAL A 86 -2.15 -6.82 5.90
CA VAL A 86 -1.19 -5.72 6.06
C VAL A 86 -0.50 -5.42 4.72
N GLY A 87 -0.11 -6.45 3.96
CA GLY A 87 0.49 -6.31 2.62
C GLY A 87 -0.44 -5.56 1.66
N VAL A 88 -1.72 -5.95 1.62
CA VAL A 88 -2.74 -5.26 0.81
C VAL A 88 -2.83 -3.79 1.19
N GLY A 89 -2.99 -3.46 2.47
CA GLY A 89 -3.07 -2.06 2.93
C GLY A 89 -1.79 -1.25 2.67
N GLY A 90 -0.62 -1.89 2.81
CA GLY A 90 0.68 -1.24 2.65
C GLY A 90 1.07 -0.90 1.21
N SER A 91 0.49 -1.59 0.23
CA SER A 91 0.77 -1.35 -1.20
C SER A 91 0.17 -0.04 -1.74
N CYS A 92 -0.87 0.47 -1.09
CA CYS A 92 -1.59 1.66 -1.53
C CYS A 92 -0.64 2.86 -1.71
N ALA A 93 0.23 3.13 -0.74
CA ALA A 93 1.14 4.27 -0.79
C ALA A 93 2.01 4.26 -2.06
N VAL A 94 2.55 3.11 -2.45
CA VAL A 94 3.40 3.02 -3.65
C VAL A 94 2.61 3.19 -4.94
N SER A 95 1.37 2.68 -4.99
CA SER A 95 0.50 2.86 -6.16
C SER A 95 -0.02 4.29 -6.31
N VAL A 96 -0.34 4.97 -5.21
CA VAL A 96 -1.02 6.28 -5.23
C VAL A 96 -0.02 7.44 -5.30
N VAL A 97 1.16 7.33 -4.68
CA VAL A 97 2.16 8.41 -4.65
C VAL A 97 2.61 8.84 -6.05
N GLY A 98 2.76 7.89 -6.98
CA GLY A 98 3.12 8.22 -8.36
C GLY A 98 2.12 9.15 -9.05
N GLY A 99 0.83 8.98 -8.75
CA GLY A 99 -0.20 9.86 -9.24
C GLY A 99 -0.32 11.16 -8.43
N ILE A 100 -0.10 11.16 -7.11
CA ILE A 100 -0.03 12.40 -6.31
C ILE A 100 1.06 13.32 -6.89
N CYS A 101 2.24 12.77 -7.17
CA CYS A 101 3.33 13.53 -7.77
C CYS A 101 2.96 14.06 -9.16
N ALA A 102 2.16 13.32 -9.94
CA ALA A 102 1.67 13.77 -11.25
C ALA A 102 0.67 14.93 -11.12
N ASP A 103 -0.20 14.91 -10.12
CA ASP A 103 -1.21 15.95 -9.90
C ASP A 103 -0.59 17.25 -9.35
N ILE A 104 0.42 17.16 -8.48
CA ILE A 104 1.06 18.34 -7.85
C ILE A 104 2.08 18.99 -8.79
N TYR A 105 2.92 18.18 -9.45
CA TYR A 105 4.07 18.68 -10.21
C TYR A 105 3.82 18.59 -11.71
N HIS A 106 3.39 19.70 -12.32
CA HIS A 106 3.28 19.83 -13.79
C HIS A 106 4.64 19.71 -14.50
N ASN A 107 5.72 20.14 -13.84
CA ASN A 107 7.05 20.11 -14.40
C ASN A 107 7.71 18.72 -14.22
N PRO A 108 8.12 18.03 -15.30
CA PRO A 108 8.64 16.67 -15.24
C PRO A 108 9.93 16.53 -14.41
N LYS A 109 10.77 17.58 -14.38
CA LYS A 109 12.00 17.60 -13.56
C LYS A 109 11.71 17.53 -12.05
N TYR A 110 10.72 18.30 -11.58
CA TYR A 110 10.37 18.32 -10.16
C TYR A 110 9.63 17.04 -9.74
N ARG A 111 8.78 16.50 -10.64
CA ARG A 111 8.13 15.20 -10.45
C ARG A 111 9.14 14.06 -10.30
N GLY A 112 10.15 14.02 -11.17
CA GLY A 112 11.24 13.04 -11.08
C GLY A 112 12.00 13.14 -9.76
N ARG A 113 12.33 14.37 -9.32
CA ARG A 113 13.02 14.60 -8.05
C ARG A 113 12.20 14.17 -6.84
N SER A 114 10.90 14.47 -6.79
CA SER A 114 10.04 14.04 -5.68
C SER A 114 9.89 12.52 -5.63
N MET A 115 9.78 11.88 -6.79
CA MET A 115 9.70 10.42 -6.86
C MET A 115 11.01 9.75 -6.46
N ALA A 116 12.17 10.33 -6.83
CA ALA A 116 13.48 9.86 -6.39
C ALA A 116 13.65 9.97 -4.86
N ILE A 117 13.23 11.08 -4.25
CA ILE A 117 13.24 11.25 -2.79
C ILE A 117 12.32 10.21 -2.12
N PHE A 118 11.14 9.98 -2.68
CA PHE A 118 10.21 8.96 -2.17
C PHE A 118 10.80 7.55 -2.25
N MET A 119 11.45 7.19 -3.36
CA MET A 119 12.12 5.91 -3.51
C MET A 119 13.27 5.76 -2.51
N ALA A 120 14.10 6.80 -2.34
CA ALA A 120 15.16 6.81 -1.35
C ALA A 120 14.61 6.59 0.08
N ALA A 121 13.55 7.31 0.46
CA ALA A 121 12.88 7.14 1.75
C ALA A 121 12.32 5.71 1.95
N THR A 122 11.78 5.12 0.88
CA THR A 122 11.22 3.76 0.93
C THR A 122 12.32 2.70 1.14
N THR A 123 13.51 2.91 0.58
CA THR A 123 14.66 2.00 0.73
C THR A 123 15.21 1.95 2.16
N PHE A 124 15.12 3.04 2.93
CA PHE A 124 15.55 3.03 4.34
C PHE A 124 14.72 2.08 5.22
N GLY A 125 13.44 1.90 4.89
CA GLY A 125 12.53 1.06 5.70
C GLY A 125 12.96 -0.41 5.79
N PRO A 126 13.27 -1.09 4.68
CA PRO A 126 13.83 -2.44 4.68
C PRO A 126 15.23 -2.56 5.30
N ILE A 127 16.06 -1.52 5.20
CA ILE A 127 17.41 -1.52 5.76
C ILE A 127 17.36 -1.50 7.30
N LEU A 128 16.52 -0.63 7.88
CA LEU A 128 16.41 -0.47 9.32
C LEU A 128 15.52 -1.55 9.99
N GLY A 129 14.65 -2.20 9.23
CA GLY A 129 13.69 -3.17 9.78
C GLY A 129 14.32 -4.36 10.50
N PRO A 130 15.20 -5.16 9.86
CA PRO A 130 15.77 -6.36 10.47
C PRO A 130 16.67 -6.10 11.69
N PRO A 131 17.54 -5.07 11.73
CA PRO A 131 18.28 -4.74 12.94
C PRO A 131 17.34 -4.44 14.11
N VAL A 132 16.34 -3.57 13.88
CA VAL A 132 15.39 -3.17 14.92
C VAL A 132 14.54 -4.35 15.41
N SER A 133 14.01 -5.18 14.50
CA SER A 133 13.23 -6.36 14.90
C SER A 133 14.08 -7.47 15.51
N GLY A 134 15.34 -7.61 15.12
CA GLY A 134 16.28 -8.58 15.67
C GLY A 134 16.64 -8.27 17.13
N PHE A 135 16.96 -7.00 17.44
CA PHE A 135 17.27 -6.58 18.82
C PHE A 135 16.06 -6.67 19.75
N ILE A 136 14.89 -6.25 19.28
CA ILE A 136 13.68 -6.17 20.12
C ILE A 136 12.95 -7.52 20.19
N GLY A 137 13.09 -8.37 19.17
CA GLY A 137 12.55 -9.72 19.14
C GLY A 137 13.12 -10.64 20.23
N VAL A 138 14.23 -10.26 20.87
CA VAL A 138 14.80 -10.96 22.03
C VAL A 138 13.87 -10.89 23.25
N VAL A 139 13.09 -9.80 23.40
CA VAL A 139 12.17 -9.60 24.53
C VAL A 139 10.87 -10.39 24.33
N SER A 140 10.25 -10.25 23.16
CA SER A 140 9.12 -11.09 22.74
C SER A 140 8.89 -10.95 21.23
N TRP A 141 8.43 -12.03 20.60
CA TRP A 141 8.20 -12.10 19.15
C TRP A 141 7.21 -11.05 18.64
N SER A 142 6.20 -10.71 19.45
CA SER A 142 5.14 -9.75 19.10
C SER A 142 5.65 -8.32 18.96
N TRP A 143 6.73 -7.97 19.68
CA TRP A 143 7.23 -6.60 19.70
C TRP A 143 7.76 -6.13 18.34
N ALA A 144 8.29 -7.06 17.53
CA ALA A 144 8.68 -6.76 16.16
C ALA A 144 7.50 -6.21 15.32
N PHE A 145 6.28 -6.68 15.60
CA PHE A 145 5.06 -6.24 14.90
C PHE A 145 4.45 -4.99 15.54
N TRP A 146 4.54 -4.85 16.87
CA TRP A 146 4.14 -3.64 17.59
C TRP A 146 4.87 -2.39 17.10
N ILE A 147 6.16 -2.50 16.80
CA ILE A 147 6.92 -1.38 16.21
C ILE A 147 6.30 -0.97 14.87
N GLY A 148 6.00 -1.93 14.00
CA GLY A 148 5.31 -1.66 12.73
C GLY A 148 3.96 -0.96 12.94
N ALA A 149 3.20 -1.38 13.96
CA ALA A 149 1.94 -0.75 14.35
C ALA A 149 2.13 0.67 14.91
N ILE A 150 3.17 0.94 15.69
CA ILE A 150 3.50 2.27 16.22
C ILE A 150 3.86 3.21 15.08
N PHE A 151 4.70 2.78 14.15
CA PHE A 151 5.05 3.59 12.98
C PHE A 151 3.82 3.86 12.10
N ALA A 152 2.96 2.87 11.90
CA ALA A 152 1.68 3.07 11.20
C ALA A 152 0.78 4.08 11.94
N GLY A 153 0.62 3.90 13.25
CA GLY A 153 -0.13 4.81 14.13
C GLY A 153 0.40 6.24 14.10
N ALA A 154 1.73 6.42 14.16
CA ALA A 154 2.39 7.72 14.13
C ALA A 154 2.18 8.48 12.81
N THR A 155 1.82 7.79 11.72
CA THR A 155 1.50 8.46 10.44
C THR A 155 0.07 9.00 10.37
N TRP A 156 -0.83 8.64 11.29
CA TRP A 156 -2.22 9.14 11.28
C TRP A 156 -2.36 10.66 11.42
N PRO A 157 -1.65 11.35 12.33
CA PRO A 157 -1.74 12.80 12.44
C PRO A 157 -1.32 13.52 11.14
N LEU A 158 -0.36 12.97 10.40
CA LEU A 158 0.08 13.52 9.11
C LEU A 158 -1.05 13.51 8.06
N PHE A 159 -1.96 12.54 8.11
CA PHE A 159 -3.13 12.49 7.22
C PHE A 159 -4.15 13.60 7.49
N TYR A 160 -4.18 14.15 8.71
CA TYR A 160 -5.04 15.29 9.02
C TYR A 160 -4.59 16.54 8.25
N PHE A 161 -3.28 16.79 8.19
CA PHE A 161 -2.68 17.92 7.46
C PHE A 161 -2.70 17.76 5.94
N PHE A 162 -2.86 16.53 5.44
CA PHE A 162 -2.85 16.27 4.00
C PHE A 162 -4.14 16.74 3.34
N ASN A 163 -4.05 17.63 2.36
CA ASN A 163 -5.20 18.08 1.57
C ASN A 163 -5.49 17.11 0.41
N GLU A 164 -6.75 17.03 0.00
CA GLU A 164 -7.11 16.25 -1.19
C GLU A 164 -6.40 16.83 -2.40
N THR A 165 -5.67 15.96 -3.12
CA THR A 165 -4.83 16.36 -4.25
C THR A 165 -5.52 16.09 -5.59
N TYR A 166 -6.53 15.23 -5.61
CA TYR A 166 -7.21 14.83 -6.84
C TYR A 166 -8.13 15.93 -7.36
N GLY A 167 -7.73 16.57 -8.46
CA GLY A 167 -8.46 17.65 -9.13
C GLY A 167 -9.95 17.36 -9.39
N PRO A 168 -10.31 16.18 -9.92
CA PRO A 168 -11.72 15.83 -10.17
C PRO A 168 -12.58 15.75 -8.89
N THR A 169 -12.05 15.27 -7.76
CA THR A 169 -12.80 15.26 -6.49
C THR A 169 -12.97 16.67 -5.93
N ILE A 170 -11.98 17.56 -6.11
CA ILE A 170 -12.08 18.98 -5.72
C ILE A 170 -13.17 19.67 -6.55
N LEU A 171 -13.19 19.42 -7.87
CA LEU A 171 -14.20 19.94 -8.78
C LEU A 171 -15.60 19.41 -8.41
N LYS A 172 -15.74 18.13 -8.04
CA LYS A 172 -17.00 17.58 -7.52
C LYS A 172 -17.48 18.28 -6.25
N ARG A 173 -16.58 18.54 -5.29
CA ARG A 173 -16.93 19.28 -4.06
C ARG A 173 -17.33 20.73 -4.36
N ARG A 174 -16.64 21.40 -5.29
CA ARG A 174 -16.99 22.77 -5.72
C ARG A 174 -18.31 22.81 -6.48
N ALA A 175 -18.55 21.89 -7.42
CA ALA A 175 -19.82 21.77 -8.14
C ALA A 175 -20.99 21.53 -7.17
N ARG A 176 -20.82 20.64 -6.19
CA ARG A 176 -21.83 20.40 -5.15
C ARG A 176 -22.11 21.66 -4.31
N ARG A 177 -21.07 22.42 -3.95
CA ARG A 177 -21.23 23.68 -3.21
C ARG A 177 -21.96 24.73 -4.04
N LEU A 178 -21.59 24.88 -5.31
CA LEU A 178 -22.25 25.80 -6.24
C LEU A 178 -23.71 25.42 -6.50
N ARG A 179 -24.05 24.13 -6.58
CA ARG A 179 -25.47 23.69 -6.65
C ARG A 179 -26.27 24.13 -5.42
N GLN A 180 -25.67 24.02 -4.24
CA GLN A 180 -26.33 24.41 -2.98
C GLN A 180 -26.48 25.93 -2.86
N GLU A 181 -25.54 26.71 -3.39
CA GLU A 181 -25.56 28.18 -3.34
C GLU A 181 -26.46 28.79 -4.44
N THR A 182 -26.45 28.22 -5.65
CA THR A 182 -27.17 28.77 -6.82
C THR A 182 -28.54 28.13 -7.05
N GLY A 183 -28.79 26.95 -6.48
CA GLY A 183 -30.03 26.19 -6.70
C GLY A 183 -30.16 25.57 -8.11
N ASP A 184 -29.13 25.67 -8.93
CA ASP A 184 -29.12 25.22 -10.31
C ASP A 184 -28.52 23.81 -10.42
N GLU A 185 -29.35 22.81 -10.73
CA GLU A 185 -28.95 21.40 -10.83
C GLU A 185 -28.09 21.10 -12.08
N SER A 186 -28.03 22.03 -13.04
CA SER A 186 -27.29 21.87 -14.30
C SER A 186 -25.76 21.86 -14.14
N ILE A 187 -25.23 22.30 -12.99
CA ILE A 187 -23.80 22.33 -12.70
C ILE A 187 -23.29 20.92 -12.38
N ILE A 188 -22.82 20.16 -13.38
CA ILE A 188 -22.35 18.78 -13.21
C ILE A 188 -20.82 18.69 -13.29
N ALA A 189 -20.22 17.99 -12.32
CA ALA A 189 -18.78 17.72 -12.36
C ALA A 189 -18.47 16.61 -13.38
N PRO A 190 -17.35 16.66 -14.11
CA PRO A 190 -16.97 15.61 -15.08
C PRO A 190 -16.96 14.19 -14.48
N LEU A 191 -16.56 14.07 -13.20
CA LEU A 191 -16.54 12.81 -12.44
C LEU A 191 -17.95 12.26 -12.14
N GLU A 192 -19.01 13.06 -12.23
CA GLU A 192 -20.41 12.61 -12.05
C GLU A 192 -21.03 12.10 -13.36
N LEU A 193 -20.45 12.45 -14.51
CA LEU A 193 -20.85 11.93 -15.83
C LEU A 193 -20.29 10.52 -16.08
N GLU A 194 -19.15 10.18 -15.46
CA GLU A 194 -18.65 8.81 -15.38
C GLU A 194 -19.51 8.01 -14.39
N LYS A 195 -20.51 7.29 -14.90
CA LYS A 195 -21.26 6.29 -14.12
C LYS A 195 -20.30 5.23 -13.58
N THR A 196 -19.86 5.44 -12.34
CA THR A 196 -18.99 4.52 -11.61
C THR A 196 -19.84 3.40 -11.04
N ASP A 197 -20.30 2.50 -11.93
CA ASP A 197 -21.05 1.32 -11.53
C ASP A 197 -20.07 0.35 -10.85
N LEU A 198 -20.33 -0.05 -9.60
CA LEU A 198 -19.39 -0.83 -8.77
C LEU A 198 -18.94 -2.13 -9.45
N ASN A 199 -19.83 -2.74 -10.24
CA ASN A 199 -19.53 -3.92 -11.04
C ASN A 199 -18.61 -3.60 -12.23
N HIS A 200 -18.76 -2.43 -12.84
CA HIS A 200 -17.91 -1.98 -13.94
C HIS A 200 -16.51 -1.57 -13.44
N ILE A 201 -16.44 -1.01 -12.23
CA ILE A 201 -15.20 -0.79 -11.50
C ILE A 201 -14.52 -2.14 -11.26
N VAL A 202 -15.11 -3.08 -10.50
CA VAL A 202 -14.49 -4.39 -10.21
C VAL A 202 -14.05 -5.16 -11.48
N THR A 203 -14.87 -5.17 -12.52
CA THR A 203 -14.57 -5.90 -13.77
C THR A 203 -13.43 -5.26 -14.55
N VAL A 204 -13.38 -3.92 -14.65
CA VAL A 204 -12.31 -3.22 -15.38
C VAL A 204 -11.02 -3.15 -14.56
N ILE A 205 -11.12 -3.06 -13.24
CA ILE A 205 -10.03 -3.03 -12.25
C ILE A 205 -9.14 -4.27 -12.36
N LEU A 206 -9.74 -5.47 -12.42
CA LEU A 206 -8.98 -6.72 -12.49
C LEU A 206 -8.52 -7.04 -13.91
N THR A 207 -9.34 -6.77 -14.92
CA THR A 207 -9.06 -7.25 -16.29
C THR A 207 -8.02 -6.42 -17.02
N ARG A 208 -7.95 -5.10 -16.82
CA ARG A 208 -6.98 -4.24 -17.55
C ARG A 208 -5.51 -4.52 -17.20
N PRO A 209 -5.10 -4.60 -15.92
CA PRO A 209 -3.70 -4.84 -15.57
C PRO A 209 -3.26 -6.28 -15.90
N LEU A 210 -4.13 -7.27 -15.69
CA LEU A 210 -3.85 -8.67 -16.06
C LEU A 210 -3.67 -8.81 -17.57
N ARG A 211 -4.49 -8.10 -18.36
CA ARG A 211 -4.34 -8.09 -19.81
C ARG A 211 -3.03 -7.43 -20.24
N MET A 212 -2.62 -6.31 -19.63
CA MET A 212 -1.31 -5.70 -19.93
C MET A 212 -0.15 -6.65 -19.60
N ILE A 213 -0.15 -7.28 -18.42
CA ILE A 213 0.93 -8.18 -18.01
C ILE A 213 1.06 -9.40 -18.94
N CYS A 214 -0.06 -10.01 -19.36
CA CYS A 214 -0.04 -11.22 -20.19
C CYS A 214 0.14 -10.94 -21.69
N PHE A 215 -0.33 -9.79 -22.19
CA PHE A 215 -0.39 -9.53 -23.64
C PHE A 215 0.55 -8.41 -24.12
N GLU A 216 1.17 -7.63 -23.23
CA GLU A 216 2.19 -6.65 -23.62
C GLU A 216 3.62 -7.18 -23.35
N PRO A 217 4.34 -7.65 -24.40
CA PRO A 217 5.65 -8.28 -24.23
C PRO A 217 6.69 -7.33 -23.62
N LEU A 218 6.58 -6.01 -23.85
CA LEU A 218 7.45 -5.00 -23.27
C LEU A 218 7.39 -4.97 -21.73
N VAL A 219 6.18 -5.06 -21.17
CA VAL A 219 5.97 -5.11 -19.71
C VAL A 219 6.53 -6.41 -19.14
N LEU A 220 6.30 -7.53 -19.83
CA LEU A 220 6.84 -8.82 -19.42
C LEU A 220 8.38 -8.81 -19.39
N PHE A 221 9.04 -8.32 -20.44
CA PHE A 221 10.50 -8.23 -20.49
C PHE A 221 11.10 -7.30 -19.44
N THR A 222 10.47 -6.16 -19.17
CA THR A 222 10.95 -5.23 -18.13
C THR A 222 10.77 -5.80 -16.72
N CYS A 223 9.65 -6.49 -16.45
CA CYS A 223 9.47 -7.24 -15.20
C CYS A 223 10.50 -8.37 -15.04
N LEU A 224 10.77 -9.12 -16.11
CA LEU A 224 11.77 -10.20 -16.12
C LEU A 224 13.18 -9.67 -15.87
N TYR A 225 13.53 -8.55 -16.52
CA TYR A 225 14.80 -7.86 -16.31
C TYR A 225 14.95 -7.37 -14.86
N LEU A 226 13.93 -6.72 -14.31
CA LEU A 226 13.95 -6.24 -12.92
C LEU A 226 14.06 -7.40 -11.91
N SER A 227 13.35 -8.50 -12.15
CA SER A 227 13.45 -9.71 -11.32
C SER A 227 14.86 -10.30 -11.35
N TYR A 228 15.47 -10.41 -12.54
CA TYR A 228 16.84 -10.89 -12.71
C TYR A 228 17.87 -9.96 -12.05
N ALA A 229 17.77 -8.65 -12.29
CA ALA A 229 18.66 -7.66 -11.71
C ALA A 229 18.59 -7.64 -10.19
N CYS A 230 17.38 -7.75 -9.62
CA CYS A 230 17.19 -7.82 -8.17
C CYS A 230 17.81 -9.09 -7.60
N LYS A 231 17.71 -10.24 -8.28
CA LYS A 231 18.38 -11.49 -7.88
C LYS A 231 19.91 -11.37 -7.92
N SER A 232 20.48 -10.67 -8.91
CA SER A 232 21.93 -10.51 -9.04
C SER A 232 22.56 -9.56 -7.99
N ALA A 233 21.73 -8.81 -7.25
CA ALA A 233 22.17 -7.85 -6.24
C ALA A 233 22.27 -8.43 -4.81
N TYR A 234 21.92 -9.71 -4.62
CA TYR A 234 22.03 -10.45 -3.36
C TYR A 234 22.85 -11.73 -3.57
#